data_AF-A0A7L1QVA3-F1
#
_entry.id   AF-A0A7L1QVA3-F1
#
_cell.length_a   1.000
_cell.length_b   1.000
_cell.length_c   1.000
_cell.angle_alpha   90.00
_cell.angle_beta   90.00
_cell.angle_gamma   90.00
#
_symmetry.space_group_name_H-M   'P 1'
#
loop_
_entity.id
_entity.type
_entity.pdbx_description
1 polymer ?
#
loop_
_entity_poly.entity_id
_entity_poly.type
_entity_poly.pdbx_seq_one_letter_code
_entity_poly.pdbx_strand_id
1 'polypeptide(L)'
;MKPKVTMIAWNQNDNYVVTAVNNHLLKVWNSSTGQLLHDLVGHADEVFVLETHPFDCRIMLSAGHDGNIFIWDITKGTKTKHYFNMIEGQGHGAVFDCKFSPDGQHFACTDSHGHLLIFGFGCSRPYEKIPDQMFFHTDYRPLIRDSNNYVLDEQTQQAPHLMPPPFLVDVDGNPHPTKYQRLVPGRENCADEHLIPQLGYVATSDGEVVEQVIGQQTVDQDEPGLEPSILDGMIRQLQLEQDQRNGADPESAPSGPQNGEGTPRRG
;
A
#
# COMPACT_ATOMS: atom_id res chain seq x y z
N MET A 1 35.24 21.98 20.04
CA MET A 1 34.65 20.64 20.21
C MET A 1 35.47 19.64 19.40
N LYS A 2 35.68 18.39 19.86
CA LYS A 2 36.39 17.38 19.05
C LYS A 2 35.43 16.85 17.96
N PRO A 3 35.91 16.63 16.70
CA PRO A 3 35.08 16.04 15.67
C PRO A 3 34.66 14.63 16.06
N LYS A 4 33.38 14.31 15.87
CA LYS A 4 32.80 12.99 16.11
C LYS A 4 32.17 12.50 14.82
N VAL A 5 32.49 11.27 14.44
CA VAL A 5 31.83 10.58 13.33
C VAL A 5 30.47 10.11 13.81
N THR A 6 29.41 10.48 13.10
CA THR A 6 28.02 10.09 13.40
C THR A 6 27.56 8.93 12.53
N MET A 7 28.06 8.84 11.30
CA MET A 7 27.79 7.74 10.38
C MET A 7 29.00 7.40 9.52
N ILE A 8 28.99 6.18 9.00
CA ILE A 8 29.97 5.67 8.05
C ILE A 8 29.25 4.81 7.01
N ALA A 9 29.65 4.93 5.75
CA ALA A 9 29.20 4.09 4.66
C ALA A 9 30.38 3.76 3.74
N TRP A 10 30.34 2.56 3.16
CA TRP A 10 31.26 2.15 2.09
C TRP A 10 30.57 2.35 0.75
N ASN A 11 31.33 2.76 -0.26
CA ASN A 11 30.80 2.84 -1.61
C ASN A 11 30.71 1.43 -2.25
N GLN A 12 30.08 1.33 -3.42
CA GLN A 12 29.65 0.04 -3.98
C GLN A 12 30.79 -0.95 -4.25
N ASN A 13 31.99 -0.44 -4.52
CA ASN A 13 33.17 -1.26 -4.83
C ASN A 13 34.26 -1.19 -3.76
N ASP A 14 33.90 -0.75 -2.55
CA ASP A 14 34.75 -0.66 -1.36
C ASP A 14 36.03 0.17 -1.50
N ASN A 15 36.18 0.98 -2.55
CA ASN A 15 37.36 1.85 -2.74
C ASN A 15 37.30 3.13 -1.92
N TYR A 16 36.10 3.54 -1.50
CA TYR A 16 35.88 4.75 -0.73
C TYR A 16 35.03 4.48 0.51
N VAL A 17 35.40 5.13 1.60
CA VAL A 17 34.59 5.24 2.82
C VAL A 17 34.10 6.68 2.91
N VAL A 18 32.82 6.88 3.21
CA VAL A 18 32.26 8.20 3.48
C VAL A 18 31.82 8.27 4.93
N THR A 19 32.24 9.33 5.63
CA THR A 19 31.86 9.56 7.03
C THR A 19 31.10 10.86 7.18
N ALA A 20 30.00 10.83 7.90
CA ALA A 20 29.34 12.04 8.39
C ALA A 20 29.95 12.47 9.72
N VAL A 21 30.20 13.77 9.88
CA VAL A 21 30.83 14.36 11.06
C VAL A 21 29.85 15.33 11.72
N ASN A 22 29.92 15.45 13.05
CA ASN A 22 29.08 16.35 13.86
C ASN A 22 29.27 17.87 13.58
N ASN A 23 30.05 18.24 12.56
CA ASN A 23 30.13 19.59 12.02
C ASN A 23 29.46 19.71 10.64
N HIS A 24 28.53 18.79 10.33
CA HIS A 24 27.69 18.76 9.13
C HIS A 24 28.45 18.50 7.82
N LEU A 25 29.75 18.20 7.89
CA LEU A 25 30.55 17.81 6.74
C LEU A 25 30.50 16.30 6.54
N LEU A 26 30.49 15.90 5.27
CA LEU A 26 30.84 14.53 4.89
C LEU A 26 32.27 14.51 4.38
N LYS A 27 32.99 13.44 4.70
CA LYS A 27 34.37 13.23 4.27
C LYS A 27 34.48 11.96 3.47
N VAL A 28 35.15 12.01 2.33
CA VAL A 28 35.43 10.85 1.48
C VAL A 28 36.87 10.43 1.67
N TRP A 29 37.08 9.17 2.02
CA TRP A 29 38.39 8.59 2.31
C TRP A 29 38.70 7.48 1.31
N ASN A 30 39.96 7.37 0.90
CA ASN A 30 40.43 6.14 0.27
C ASN A 30 40.42 5.02 1.31
N SER A 31 39.71 3.93 1.04
CA SER A 31 39.55 2.84 2.00
C SER A 31 40.85 2.09 2.30
N SER A 32 41.74 1.98 1.31
CA SER A 32 43.00 1.22 1.42
C SER A 32 44.10 2.03 2.11
N THR A 33 44.19 3.33 1.81
CA THR A 33 45.28 4.18 2.32
C THR A 33 44.89 5.02 3.52
N GLY A 34 43.59 5.16 3.80
CA GLY A 34 43.07 6.05 4.85
C GLY A 34 43.23 7.54 4.53
N GLN A 35 43.64 7.90 3.30
CA GLN A 35 43.80 9.30 2.92
C GLN A 35 42.45 9.98 2.73
N LEU A 36 42.31 11.19 3.29
CA LEU A 36 41.18 12.07 2.99
C LEU A 36 41.31 12.56 1.55
N LEU A 37 40.28 12.34 0.76
CA LEU A 37 40.23 12.74 -0.66
C LEU A 37 39.40 14.01 -0.85
N HIS A 38 38.21 14.05 -0.26
CA HIS A 38 37.24 15.14 -0.48
C HIS A 38 36.48 15.51 0.79
N ASP A 39 36.13 16.79 0.89
CA ASP A 39 35.12 17.31 1.82
C ASP A 39 33.85 17.63 1.03
N LEU A 40 32.73 16.99 1.38
CA LEU A 40 31.43 17.25 0.77
C LEU A 40 30.67 18.25 1.64
N VAL A 41 30.59 19.49 1.15
CA VAL A 41 30.00 20.63 1.87
C VAL A 41 28.58 20.88 1.37
N GLY A 42 27.60 20.93 2.26
CA GLY A 42 26.23 21.31 1.86
C GLY A 42 25.20 21.22 2.95
N HIS A 43 25.31 20.23 3.84
CA HIS A 43 24.39 20.12 4.95
C HIS A 43 24.59 21.22 5.98
N ALA A 44 23.47 21.66 6.56
CA ALA A 44 23.41 22.68 7.61
C ALA A 44 23.06 22.11 8.99
N ASP A 45 22.73 20.82 9.05
CA ASP A 45 22.43 20.08 10.28
C ASP A 45 22.93 18.62 10.18
N GLU A 46 22.69 17.81 11.21
CA GLU A 46 23.14 16.43 11.32
C GLU A 46 22.66 15.58 10.14
N VAL A 47 23.60 14.78 9.60
CA VAL A 47 23.34 13.83 8.52
C VAL A 47 23.18 12.45 9.14
N PHE A 48 22.00 11.87 8.93
CA PHE A 48 21.62 10.54 9.44
C PHE A 48 21.30 9.54 8.32
N VAL A 49 21.54 9.93 7.07
CA VAL A 49 21.40 9.04 5.91
C VAL A 49 22.65 9.13 5.05
N LEU A 50 23.28 7.98 4.80
CA LEU A 50 24.35 7.79 3.81
C LEU A 50 24.04 6.50 3.05
N GLU A 51 23.68 6.63 1.78
CA GLU A 51 23.24 5.51 0.95
C GLU A 51 24.05 5.42 -0.32
N THR A 52 24.59 4.23 -0.56
CA THR A 52 25.39 3.95 -1.74
C THR A 52 24.49 3.55 -2.89
N HIS A 53 24.74 4.10 -4.07
CA HIS A 53 24.01 3.71 -5.26
C HIS A 53 24.28 2.22 -5.59
N PRO A 54 23.26 1.42 -5.99
CA PRO A 54 23.37 -0.04 -6.06
C PRO A 54 24.40 -0.59 -7.05
N PHE A 55 24.75 0.15 -8.11
CA PHE A 55 25.75 -0.28 -9.10
C PHE A 55 26.73 0.80 -9.61
N ASP A 56 26.36 2.09 -9.67
CA ASP A 56 27.34 3.18 -9.92
C ASP A 56 28.14 3.51 -8.65
N CYS A 57 29.37 3.02 -8.58
CA CYS A 57 30.27 3.21 -7.43
C CYS A 57 30.70 4.66 -7.18
N ARG A 58 30.40 5.59 -8.11
CA ARG A 58 30.69 7.02 -7.96
C ARG A 58 29.58 7.76 -7.23
N ILE A 59 28.38 7.20 -7.17
CA ILE A 59 27.20 7.91 -6.69
C ILE A 59 26.88 7.51 -5.26
N MET A 60 26.65 8.52 -4.42
CA MET A 60 26.17 8.34 -3.06
C MET A 60 25.12 9.39 -2.72
N LEU A 61 24.10 8.99 -1.98
CA LEU A 61 23.06 9.86 -1.45
C LEU A 61 23.39 10.21 0.00
N SER A 62 23.13 11.46 0.39
CA SER A 62 23.04 11.85 1.80
C SER A 62 21.80 12.66 2.09
N ALA A 63 21.26 12.50 3.29
CA ALA A 63 20.13 13.27 3.78
C ALA A 63 20.19 13.45 5.31
N GLY A 64 19.53 14.49 5.82
CA GLY A 64 19.60 14.81 7.24
C GLY A 64 18.46 15.68 7.76
N HIS A 65 18.64 16.14 8.99
CA HIS A 65 17.64 16.93 9.71
C HIS A 65 17.43 18.33 9.15
N ASP A 66 18.34 18.80 8.31
CA ASP A 66 18.20 20.06 7.58
C ASP A 66 17.23 19.98 6.40
N GLY A 67 16.63 18.81 6.13
CA GLY A 67 15.70 18.61 5.01
C GLY A 67 16.39 18.60 3.64
N ASN A 68 17.72 18.70 3.57
CA ASN A 68 18.46 18.58 2.32
C ASN A 68 18.66 17.10 1.95
N ILE A 69 18.50 16.80 0.67
CA ILE A 69 18.88 15.52 0.08
C ILE A 69 19.88 15.83 -1.05
N PHE A 70 21.09 15.30 -0.93
CA PHE A 70 22.14 15.47 -1.93
C PHE A 70 22.47 14.15 -2.61
N ILE A 71 22.69 14.22 -3.92
CA ILE A 71 23.34 13.16 -4.70
C ILE A 71 24.74 13.64 -5.05
N TRP A 72 25.73 12.87 -4.68
CA TRP A 72 27.15 13.20 -4.82
C TRP A 72 27.83 12.31 -5.85
N ASP A 73 28.75 12.89 -6.62
CA ASP A 73 29.84 12.14 -7.24
C ASP A 73 31.01 12.14 -6.23
N ILE A 74 31.16 11.04 -5.48
CA ILE A 74 32.16 10.93 -4.41
C ILE A 74 33.58 10.77 -4.97
N THR A 75 33.74 10.43 -6.24
CA THR A 75 35.07 10.35 -6.88
C THR A 75 35.62 11.74 -7.20
N LYS A 76 34.72 12.68 -7.50
CA LYS A 76 35.06 14.07 -7.81
C LYS A 76 34.87 15.02 -6.63
N GLY A 77 34.16 14.61 -5.59
CA GLY A 77 33.83 15.45 -4.45
C GLY A 77 32.79 16.52 -4.75
N THR A 78 31.89 16.28 -5.72
CA THR A 78 30.95 17.30 -6.21
C THR A 78 29.49 16.90 -6.05
N LYS A 79 28.61 17.87 -5.81
CA LYS A 79 27.15 17.69 -5.87
C LYS A 79 26.71 17.47 -7.31
N THR A 80 26.01 16.37 -7.56
CA THR A 80 25.37 16.09 -8.85
C THR A 80 23.93 16.58 -8.85
N LYS A 81 23.21 16.38 -7.75
CA LYS A 81 21.83 16.85 -7.54
C LYS A 81 21.60 17.27 -6.10
N HIS A 82 20.58 18.10 -5.91
CA HIS A 82 20.14 18.61 -4.62
C HIS A 82 18.62 18.77 -4.65
N TYR A 83 17.98 18.30 -3.59
CA TYR A 83 16.56 18.47 -3.32
C TYR A 83 16.40 19.01 -1.90
N PHE A 84 15.33 19.76 -1.67
CA PHE A 84 15.00 20.32 -0.37
C PHE A 84 13.57 19.94 -0.02
N ASN A 85 13.38 19.24 1.10
CA ASN A 85 12.07 18.83 1.56
C ASN A 85 11.33 20.01 2.18
N MET A 86 10.63 20.78 1.35
CA MET A 86 9.78 21.89 1.77
C MET A 86 8.33 21.43 1.86
N ILE A 87 7.72 21.64 3.02
CA ILE A 87 6.32 21.38 3.32
C ILE A 87 5.58 22.71 3.36
N GLU A 88 4.59 22.87 2.48
CA GLU A 88 3.83 24.11 2.35
C GLU A 88 3.20 24.53 3.68
N GLY A 89 3.49 25.75 4.12
CA GLY A 89 2.98 26.31 5.37
C GLY A 89 3.65 25.80 6.66
N GLN A 90 4.55 24.81 6.60
CA GLN A 90 5.22 24.24 7.78
C GLN A 90 6.74 24.36 7.79
N GLY A 91 7.35 24.77 6.67
CA GLY A 91 8.81 24.90 6.56
C GLY A 91 9.43 23.63 6.02
N HIS A 92 10.61 23.24 6.50
CA HIS A 92 11.26 22.02 6.02
C HIS A 92 11.02 20.84 6.96
N GLY A 93 10.84 19.65 6.37
CA GLY A 93 10.76 18.39 7.11
C GLY A 93 12.12 17.71 7.16
N ALA A 94 12.56 17.31 8.36
CA ALA A 94 13.76 16.49 8.53
C ALA A 94 13.61 15.17 7.77
N VAL A 95 14.65 14.75 7.05
CA VAL A 95 14.68 13.47 6.35
C VAL A 95 15.32 12.42 7.26
N PHE A 96 14.61 11.32 7.51
CA PHE A 96 15.02 10.30 8.48
C PHE A 96 15.62 9.06 7.83
N ASP A 97 15.13 8.66 6.66
CA ASP A 97 15.73 7.56 5.91
C ASP A 97 15.55 7.80 4.41
N CYS A 98 16.45 7.21 3.61
CA CYS A 98 16.28 7.09 2.17
C CYS A 98 16.76 5.72 1.69
N LYS A 99 16.25 5.25 0.56
CA LYS A 99 16.73 4.02 -0.11
C LYS A 99 16.66 4.16 -1.62
N PHE A 100 17.71 3.71 -2.31
CA PHE A 100 17.67 3.53 -3.75
C PHE A 100 16.75 2.37 -4.13
N SER A 101 16.07 2.48 -5.26
CA SER A 101 15.43 1.34 -5.89
C SER A 101 16.48 0.32 -6.37
N PRO A 102 16.14 -0.98 -6.45
CA PRO A 102 17.09 -1.99 -6.92
C PRO A 102 17.64 -1.74 -8.33
N ASP A 103 16.87 -1.08 -9.19
CA ASP A 103 17.27 -0.70 -10.54
C ASP A 103 18.09 0.60 -10.58
N GLY A 104 18.32 1.27 -9.45
CA GLY A 104 19.12 2.50 -9.31
C GLY A 104 18.52 3.74 -9.99
N GLN A 105 17.30 3.66 -10.54
CA GLN A 105 16.68 4.77 -11.27
C GLN A 105 15.84 5.69 -10.37
N HIS A 106 15.53 5.24 -9.16
CA HIS A 106 14.71 5.95 -8.20
C HIS A 106 15.35 5.91 -6.81
N PHE A 107 14.88 6.80 -5.94
CA PHE A 107 15.06 6.67 -4.51
C PHE A 107 13.82 7.18 -3.78
N ALA A 108 13.54 6.57 -2.64
CA ALA A 108 12.50 7.01 -1.74
C ALA A 108 13.11 7.57 -0.47
N CYS A 109 12.44 8.53 0.16
CA CYS A 109 12.80 9.07 1.47
C CYS A 109 11.57 9.21 2.36
N THR A 110 11.76 9.11 3.67
CA THR A 110 10.72 9.42 4.66
C THR A 110 11.10 10.64 5.48
N ASP A 111 10.11 11.47 5.79
CA ASP A 111 10.32 12.68 6.57
C ASP A 111 9.66 12.65 7.96
N SER A 112 9.94 13.69 8.75
CA SER A 112 9.42 13.86 10.10
C SER A 112 7.90 14.07 10.21
N HIS A 113 7.21 14.25 9.09
CA HIS A 113 5.76 14.45 9.03
C HIS A 113 5.02 13.19 8.56
N GLY A 114 5.76 12.09 8.32
CA GLY A 114 5.21 10.84 7.83
C GLY A 114 4.97 10.83 6.31
N HIS A 115 5.54 11.79 5.57
CA HIS A 115 5.47 11.78 4.12
C HIS A 115 6.46 10.76 3.53
N LEU A 116 6.05 10.14 2.43
CA LEU A 116 6.92 9.38 1.54
C LEU A 116 7.25 10.23 0.33
N LEU A 117 8.53 10.55 0.14
CA LEU A 117 9.03 11.26 -1.04
C LEU A 117 9.60 10.23 -2.02
N ILE A 118 9.24 10.34 -3.29
CA ILE A 118 9.76 9.47 -4.35
C ILE A 118 10.38 10.34 -5.45
N PHE A 119 11.65 10.09 -5.72
CA PHE A 119 12.43 10.77 -6.76
C PHE A 119 12.93 9.74 -7.76
N GLY A 120 13.11 10.14 -9.02
CA GLY A 120 13.70 9.27 -10.02
C GLY A 120 13.46 9.76 -11.45
N PHE A 121 13.73 8.87 -12.40
CA PHE A 121 13.47 9.12 -13.82
C PHE A 121 12.06 8.68 -14.22
N GLY A 122 11.44 9.43 -15.13
CA GLY A 122 10.15 9.06 -15.70
C GLY A 122 8.99 9.87 -15.13
N CYS A 123 7.82 9.24 -15.06
CA CYS A 123 6.56 9.90 -14.74
C CYS A 123 6.12 9.53 -13.31
N SER A 124 5.70 10.53 -12.54
CA SER A 124 5.15 10.32 -11.19
C SER A 124 3.71 9.80 -11.18
N ARG A 125 3.05 9.67 -12.33
CA ARG A 125 1.66 9.20 -12.47
C ARG A 125 1.35 7.92 -11.67
N PRO A 126 2.20 6.87 -11.65
CA PRO A 126 1.92 5.67 -10.87
C PRO A 126 1.88 5.91 -9.36
N TYR A 127 2.45 7.02 -8.89
CA TYR A 127 2.53 7.41 -7.48
C TYR A 127 1.61 8.59 -7.15
N GLU A 128 0.72 8.98 -8.06
CA GLU A 128 -0.25 10.04 -7.79
C GLU A 128 -1.14 9.64 -6.60
N LYS A 129 -1.34 10.58 -5.69
CA LYS A 129 -2.23 10.40 -4.55
C LYS A 129 -3.64 10.11 -5.07
N ILE A 130 -4.19 8.96 -4.69
CA ILE A 130 -5.59 8.61 -4.90
C ILE A 130 -6.45 9.20 -3.76
N PRO A 131 -7.78 9.32 -3.92
CA PRO A 131 -8.65 9.81 -2.86
C PRO A 131 -8.47 9.03 -1.55
N ASP A 132 -8.52 9.70 -0.40
CA ASP A 132 -8.26 9.05 0.90
C ASP A 132 -9.35 8.03 1.27
N GLN A 133 -10.57 8.24 0.79
CA GLN A 133 -11.72 7.39 1.07
C GLN A 133 -11.97 6.46 -0.13
N MET A 134 -11.48 5.23 -0.06
CA MET A 134 -11.68 4.22 -1.09
C MET A 134 -12.26 2.96 -0.47
N PHE A 135 -13.58 2.80 -0.60
CA PHE A 135 -14.31 1.63 -0.14
C PHE A 135 -14.90 0.91 -1.34
N PHE A 136 -15.13 -0.39 -1.23
CA PHE A 136 -16.05 -1.06 -2.15
C PHE A 136 -17.48 -0.79 -1.69
N HIS A 137 -18.38 -0.50 -2.62
CA HIS A 137 -19.80 -0.28 -2.28
C HIS A 137 -20.51 -1.53 -1.70
N THR A 138 -19.84 -2.69 -1.75
CA THR A 138 -20.25 -3.93 -1.11
C THR A 138 -19.59 -4.16 0.25
N ASP A 139 -18.65 -3.31 0.66
CA ASP A 139 -18.04 -3.40 1.98
C ASP A 139 -19.15 -3.28 3.03
N TYR A 140 -19.07 -4.13 4.05
CA TYR A 140 -20.04 -4.20 5.15
C TYR A 140 -21.46 -4.64 4.78
N ARG A 141 -21.70 -5.17 3.58
CA ARG A 141 -22.99 -5.82 3.29
C ARG A 141 -23.22 -7.02 4.21
N PRO A 142 -24.44 -7.15 4.78
CA PRO A 142 -24.78 -8.27 5.62
C PRO A 142 -24.73 -9.59 4.84
N LEU A 143 -24.28 -10.63 5.52
CA LEU A 143 -24.23 -11.99 5.00
C LEU A 143 -25.25 -12.84 5.75
N ILE A 144 -25.92 -13.73 5.03
CA ILE A 144 -26.85 -14.72 5.58
C ILE A 144 -26.35 -16.13 5.25
N ARG A 145 -27.01 -17.13 5.83
CA ARG A 145 -26.80 -18.53 5.48
C ARG A 145 -28.10 -19.15 4.98
N ASP A 146 -28.02 -19.91 3.89
CA ASP A 146 -29.17 -20.67 3.38
C ASP A 146 -29.40 -21.98 4.18
N SER A 147 -30.41 -22.75 3.78
CA SER A 147 -30.74 -24.04 4.40
C SER A 147 -29.65 -25.10 4.25
N ASN A 148 -28.76 -24.94 3.28
CA ASN A 148 -27.60 -25.79 3.06
C ASN A 148 -26.33 -25.22 3.72
N ASN A 149 -26.48 -24.20 4.58
CA ASN A 149 -25.42 -23.53 5.33
C ASN A 149 -24.41 -22.74 4.45
N TYR A 150 -24.72 -22.47 3.18
CA TYR A 150 -23.89 -21.63 2.31
C TYR A 150 -24.00 -20.16 2.69
N VAL A 151 -22.87 -19.45 2.68
CA VAL A 151 -22.81 -18.01 2.94
C VAL A 151 -23.22 -17.25 1.69
N LEU A 152 -24.26 -16.44 1.81
CA LEU A 152 -24.81 -15.61 0.74
C LEU A 152 -24.80 -14.14 1.18
N ASP A 153 -24.64 -13.23 0.22
CA ASP A 153 -24.97 -11.82 0.40
C ASP A 153 -26.48 -11.66 0.61
N GLU A 154 -26.89 -10.92 1.64
CA GLU A 154 -28.31 -10.79 2.03
C GLU A 154 -29.15 -10.14 0.94
N GLN A 155 -28.59 -9.15 0.23
CA GLN A 155 -29.33 -8.38 -0.76
C GLN A 155 -29.48 -9.15 -2.08
N THR A 156 -28.41 -9.75 -2.58
CA THR A 156 -28.38 -10.41 -3.89
C THR A 156 -28.70 -11.90 -3.83
N GLN A 157 -28.71 -12.51 -2.63
CA GLN A 157 -28.82 -13.96 -2.44
C GLN A 157 -27.75 -14.74 -3.21
N GLN A 158 -26.62 -14.09 -3.54
CA GLN A 158 -25.52 -14.67 -4.29
C GLN A 158 -24.34 -14.95 -3.36
N ALA A 159 -23.61 -16.03 -3.64
CA ALA A 159 -22.37 -16.28 -2.91
C ALA A 159 -21.35 -15.17 -3.21
N PRO A 160 -20.63 -14.62 -2.20
CA PRO A 160 -19.77 -13.46 -2.39
C PRO A 160 -18.70 -13.60 -3.47
N HIS A 161 -18.19 -14.81 -3.69
CA HIS A 161 -17.18 -15.10 -4.72
C HIS A 161 -17.72 -15.07 -6.15
N LEU A 162 -19.04 -15.11 -6.34
CA LEU A 162 -19.71 -15.04 -7.64
C LEU A 162 -20.21 -13.62 -7.96
N MET A 163 -20.14 -12.69 -7.01
CA MET A 163 -20.56 -11.31 -7.23
C MET A 163 -19.64 -10.63 -8.25
N PRO A 164 -20.18 -9.74 -9.10
CA PRO A 164 -19.36 -8.99 -10.04
C PRO A 164 -18.37 -8.08 -9.27
N PRO A 165 -17.23 -7.71 -9.89
CA PRO A 165 -16.27 -6.80 -9.28
C PRO A 165 -16.95 -5.53 -8.78
N PRO A 166 -16.72 -5.11 -7.52
CA PRO A 166 -17.45 -3.99 -6.94
C PRO A 166 -17.01 -2.63 -7.48
N PHE A 167 -17.85 -1.62 -7.31
CA PHE A 167 -17.48 -0.22 -7.53
C PHE A 167 -16.77 0.36 -6.32
N LEU A 168 -15.80 1.25 -6.58
CA LEU A 168 -15.15 2.09 -5.58
C LEU A 168 -16.02 3.30 -5.25
N VAL A 169 -16.23 3.58 -3.97
CA VAL A 169 -17.05 4.69 -3.47
C VAL A 169 -16.32 5.46 -2.38
N ASP A 170 -16.78 6.69 -2.13
CA ASP A 170 -16.39 7.48 -0.97
C ASP A 170 -17.14 7.03 0.31
N VAL A 171 -16.94 7.76 1.42
CA VAL A 171 -17.58 7.42 2.71
C VAL A 171 -19.11 7.54 2.68
N ASP A 172 -19.66 8.35 1.78
CA ASP A 172 -21.09 8.58 1.63
C ASP A 172 -21.72 7.59 0.63
N GLY A 173 -20.92 6.71 0.03
CA GLY A 173 -21.35 5.72 -0.95
C GLY A 173 -21.40 6.26 -2.39
N ASN A 174 -20.92 7.48 -2.66
CA ASN A 174 -20.91 8.01 -4.01
C ASN A 174 -19.79 7.36 -4.85
N PRO A 175 -20.06 6.98 -6.11
CA PRO A 175 -19.05 6.37 -6.98
C PRO A 175 -17.89 7.30 -7.31
N HIS A 176 -16.67 6.79 -7.17
CA HIS A 176 -15.49 7.49 -7.68
C HIS A 176 -15.48 7.57 -9.22
N PRO A 177 -14.85 8.60 -9.81
CA PRO A 177 -14.64 8.72 -11.25
C PRO A 177 -14.07 7.46 -11.93
N THR A 178 -14.41 7.24 -13.20
CA THR A 178 -14.03 6.04 -13.97
C THR A 178 -12.53 5.72 -13.95
N LYS A 179 -11.67 6.75 -13.94
CA LYS A 179 -10.21 6.57 -13.81
C LYS A 179 -9.78 5.80 -12.55
N TYR A 180 -10.52 5.94 -11.44
CA TYR A 180 -10.25 5.21 -10.20
C TYR A 180 -10.95 3.85 -10.19
N GLN A 181 -12.09 3.70 -10.85
CA GLN A 181 -12.78 2.41 -11.00
C GLN A 181 -11.92 1.36 -11.73
N ARG A 182 -10.97 1.81 -12.57
CA ARG A 182 -9.99 0.94 -13.23
C ARG A 182 -8.93 0.36 -12.28
N LEU A 183 -8.86 0.82 -11.03
CA LEU A 183 -8.01 0.24 -9.99
C LEU A 183 -8.61 -1.03 -9.37
N VAL A 184 -9.89 -1.31 -9.63
CA VAL A 184 -10.53 -2.56 -9.20
C VAL A 184 -10.07 -3.69 -10.11
N PRO A 185 -9.56 -4.82 -9.56
CA PRO A 185 -9.17 -5.97 -10.36
C PRO A 185 -10.29 -6.43 -11.30
N GLY A 186 -9.97 -6.61 -12.58
CA GLY A 186 -10.91 -7.01 -13.63
C GLY A 186 -11.63 -5.85 -14.33
N ARG A 187 -11.34 -4.60 -13.97
CA ARG A 187 -11.94 -3.40 -14.59
C ARG A 187 -10.96 -2.54 -15.39
N GLU A 188 -9.72 -2.97 -15.51
CA GLU A 188 -8.62 -2.19 -16.09
C GLU A 188 -8.95 -1.75 -17.52
N ASN A 189 -9.58 -2.64 -18.29
CA ASN A 189 -9.87 -2.48 -19.72
C ASN A 189 -11.34 -2.24 -20.06
N CYS A 190 -12.23 -2.07 -19.07
CA CYS A 190 -13.65 -1.81 -19.32
C CYS A 190 -13.87 -0.48 -20.04
N ALA A 191 -14.91 -0.37 -20.87
CA ALA A 191 -15.31 0.92 -21.43
C ALA A 191 -15.84 1.85 -20.32
N ASP A 192 -15.72 3.18 -20.47
CA ASP A 192 -16.11 4.12 -19.41
C ASP A 192 -17.60 3.98 -19.01
N GLU A 193 -18.47 3.64 -19.95
CA GLU A 193 -19.90 3.39 -19.69
C GLU A 193 -20.15 2.16 -18.79
N HIS A 194 -19.20 1.21 -18.76
CA HIS A 194 -19.21 0.01 -17.92
C HIS A 194 -18.70 0.30 -16.50
N LEU A 195 -18.02 1.44 -16.32
CA LEU A 195 -17.41 1.87 -15.05
C LEU A 195 -18.27 2.85 -14.27
N ILE A 196 -19.44 3.22 -14.79
CA ILE A 196 -20.42 4.04 -14.10
C ILE A 196 -21.49 3.10 -13.54
N PRO A 197 -21.69 3.04 -12.22
CA PRO A 197 -22.69 2.17 -11.64
C PRO A 197 -24.08 2.60 -12.09
N GLN A 198 -24.84 1.63 -12.61
CA GLN A 198 -26.24 1.82 -12.92
C GLN A 198 -27.04 1.51 -11.66
N LEU A 199 -27.73 2.52 -11.12
CA LEU A 199 -28.57 2.36 -9.95
C LEU A 199 -29.93 1.79 -10.40
N GLY A 200 -30.25 0.62 -9.88
CA GLY A 200 -31.57 0.00 -9.98
C GLY A 200 -32.29 0.03 -8.64
N TYR A 201 -33.60 0.06 -8.69
CA TYR A 201 -34.45 -0.04 -7.50
C TYR A 201 -35.06 -1.44 -7.48
N VAL A 202 -34.79 -2.21 -6.42
CA VAL A 202 -35.41 -3.52 -6.21
C VAL A 202 -36.35 -3.42 -5.03
N ALA A 203 -37.61 -3.78 -5.24
CA ALA A 203 -38.59 -3.90 -4.17
C ALA A 203 -38.37 -5.23 -3.43
N THR A 204 -38.11 -5.15 -2.14
CA THR A 204 -38.08 -6.31 -1.25
C THR A 204 -39.50 -6.85 -1.05
N SER A 205 -39.61 -8.11 -0.59
CA SER A 205 -40.90 -8.76 -0.28
C SER A 205 -41.74 -8.01 0.75
N ASP A 206 -41.09 -7.16 1.55
CA ASP A 206 -41.70 -6.38 2.61
C ASP A 206 -42.13 -4.97 2.15
N GLY A 207 -41.95 -4.67 0.85
CA GLY A 207 -42.35 -3.42 0.23
C GLY A 207 -41.34 -2.28 0.37
N GLU A 208 -40.17 -2.51 0.99
CA GLU A 208 -39.08 -1.54 1.02
C GLU A 208 -38.33 -1.52 -0.32
N VAL A 209 -38.11 -0.32 -0.85
CA VAL A 209 -37.37 -0.11 -2.09
C VAL A 209 -35.90 0.07 -1.73
N VAL A 210 -35.07 -0.89 -2.11
CA VAL A 210 -33.63 -0.83 -1.86
C VAL A 210 -32.92 -0.41 -3.14
N GLU A 211 -32.05 0.58 -3.01
CA GLU A 211 -31.17 1.02 -4.09
C GLU A 211 -30.05 -0.02 -4.24
N GLN A 212 -29.95 -0.59 -5.44
CA GLN A 212 -28.95 -1.60 -5.76
C GLN A 212 -28.13 -1.12 -6.95
N VAL A 213 -26.82 -1.15 -6.79
CA VAL A 213 -25.92 -1.01 -7.94
C VAL A 213 -26.07 -2.27 -8.78
N ILE A 214 -26.75 -2.14 -9.91
CA ILE A 214 -26.84 -3.20 -10.91
C ILE A 214 -25.47 -3.23 -11.58
N GLY A 215 -24.64 -4.19 -11.16
CA GLY A 215 -23.48 -4.58 -11.94
C GLY A 215 -23.94 -4.93 -13.34
N GLN A 216 -23.20 -4.48 -14.35
CA GLN A 216 -23.44 -4.92 -15.71
C GLN A 216 -23.60 -6.43 -15.73
N GLN A 217 -24.69 -6.89 -16.36
CA GLN A 217 -24.74 -8.24 -16.89
C GLN A 217 -23.42 -8.45 -17.63
N THR A 218 -22.57 -9.33 -17.09
CA THR A 218 -21.39 -9.74 -17.81
C THR A 218 -21.89 -10.31 -19.13
N VAL A 219 -21.39 -9.77 -20.24
CA VAL A 219 -21.73 -10.21 -21.60
C VAL A 219 -21.26 -11.66 -21.88
N ASP A 220 -20.82 -12.39 -20.85
CA ASP A 220 -20.22 -13.72 -20.93
C ASP A 220 -21.08 -14.84 -20.32
N GLN A 221 -22.34 -14.59 -19.92
CA GLN A 221 -23.19 -15.67 -19.37
C GLN A 221 -23.85 -16.57 -20.42
N ASP A 222 -23.74 -16.27 -21.72
CA ASP A 222 -24.34 -17.05 -22.81
C ASP A 222 -23.31 -17.76 -23.72
N GLU A 223 -22.08 -18.02 -23.26
CA GLU A 223 -21.14 -18.92 -23.95
C GLU A 223 -21.17 -20.32 -23.29
N PRO A 224 -21.81 -21.33 -23.93
CA PRO A 224 -21.94 -22.67 -23.37
C PRO A 224 -20.62 -23.43 -23.51
N GLY A 225 -19.66 -23.19 -22.60
CA GLY A 225 -18.38 -23.91 -22.67
C GLY A 225 -17.31 -23.57 -21.62
N LEU A 226 -17.54 -22.67 -20.67
CA LEU A 226 -16.53 -22.34 -19.66
C LEU A 226 -16.47 -23.45 -18.59
N GLU A 227 -15.38 -24.20 -18.60
CA GLU A 227 -14.96 -25.12 -17.52
C GLU A 227 -15.13 -24.45 -16.14
N PRO A 228 -15.66 -25.17 -15.13
CA PRO A 228 -15.87 -24.60 -13.81
C PRO A 228 -14.55 -24.04 -13.25
N SER A 229 -14.59 -22.81 -12.73
CA SER A 229 -13.42 -22.13 -12.16
C SER A 229 -12.74 -23.04 -11.13
N ILE A 230 -11.42 -23.22 -11.25
CA ILE A 230 -10.62 -24.02 -10.30
C ILE A 230 -10.83 -23.51 -8.86
N LEU A 231 -11.02 -22.20 -8.71
CA LEU A 231 -11.32 -21.57 -7.42
C LEU A 231 -12.66 -22.05 -6.84
N ASP A 232 -13.71 -22.17 -7.66
CA ASP A 232 -15.02 -22.65 -7.20
C ASP A 232 -14.94 -24.10 -6.73
N GLY A 233 -14.14 -24.91 -7.42
CA GLY A 233 -13.84 -26.29 -7.00
C GLY A 233 -13.14 -26.32 -5.63
N MET A 234 -12.13 -25.48 -5.43
CA MET A 234 -11.42 -25.36 -4.15
C MET A 234 -12.31 -24.85 -3.02
N ILE A 235 -13.16 -23.85 -3.28
CA ILE A 235 -14.10 -23.30 -2.30
C ILE A 235 -15.06 -24.40 -1.82
N ARG A 236 -15.63 -25.17 -2.76
CA ARG A 236 -16.52 -26.29 -2.41
C ARG A 236 -15.81 -27.37 -1.62
N GLN A 237 -14.57 -27.70 -1.98
CA GLN A 237 -13.79 -28.70 -1.23
C GLN A 237 -13.51 -28.26 0.21
N LEU A 238 -13.06 -27.02 0.41
CA LEU A 238 -12.80 -26.48 1.76
C LEU A 238 -14.07 -26.43 2.62
N GLN A 239 -15.21 -26.09 2.01
CA GLN A 239 -16.50 -26.11 2.67
C GLN A 239 -16.86 -27.54 3.14
N LEU A 240 -16.71 -28.54 2.26
CA LEU A 240 -16.95 -29.95 2.61
C LEU A 240 -16.03 -30.43 3.74
N GLU A 241 -14.76 -30.05 3.73
CA GLU A 241 -13.81 -30.38 4.81
C GLU A 241 -14.23 -29.75 6.14
N GLN A 242 -14.71 -28.50 6.12
CA GLN A 242 -15.19 -27.81 7.31
C GLN A 242 -16.48 -28.44 7.86
N ASP A 243 -17.42 -28.80 6.98
CA ASP A 243 -18.68 -29.45 7.36
C ASP A 243 -18.43 -30.85 7.93
N GLN A 244 -17.46 -31.59 7.39
CA GLN A 244 -17.02 -32.87 7.96
C GLN A 244 -16.41 -32.70 9.36
N ARG A 245 -15.60 -31.66 9.58
CA ARG A 245 -15.04 -31.37 10.92
C ARG A 245 -16.15 -30.99 11.91
N ASN A 246 -17.11 -30.17 11.49
CA ASN A 246 -18.22 -29.74 12.34
C ASN A 246 -19.24 -30.88 12.60
N GLY A 247 -19.41 -31.81 11.65
CA GLY A 247 -20.26 -33.00 11.80
C GLY A 247 -19.60 -34.17 12.53
N ALA A 248 -18.29 -34.11 12.78
CA ALA A 248 -17.51 -35.13 13.47
C ALA A 248 -17.39 -34.92 14.99
N ASP A 249 -18.16 -33.99 15.59
CA ASP A 249 -18.39 -33.92 17.02
C ASP A 249 -19.68 -34.68 17.41
N PRO A 250 -19.64 -36.01 17.66
CA PRO A 250 -20.74 -36.69 18.33
C PRO A 250 -20.68 -36.40 19.84
N GLU A 251 -21.76 -35.80 20.35
CA GLU A 251 -22.19 -35.81 21.75
C GLU A 251 -21.13 -35.48 22.83
N SER A 252 -21.03 -34.19 23.16
CA SER A 252 -21.00 -33.83 24.59
C SER A 252 -22.30 -33.10 24.93
N ALA A 253 -23.29 -33.86 25.39
CA ALA A 253 -24.50 -33.30 25.97
C ALA A 253 -24.10 -32.41 27.16
N PRO A 254 -24.50 -31.12 27.21
CA PRO A 254 -24.41 -30.39 28.46
C PRO A 254 -25.61 -30.82 29.30
N SER A 255 -25.31 -31.62 30.32
CA SER A 255 -26.17 -31.71 31.50
C SER A 255 -26.37 -30.28 32.04
N GLY A 256 -27.63 -29.86 32.15
CA GLY A 256 -27.96 -28.58 32.76
C GLY A 256 -27.45 -28.50 34.20
N PRO A 257 -27.18 -27.28 34.68
CA PRO A 257 -28.03 -26.82 35.78
C PRO A 257 -28.56 -25.39 35.57
N GLN A 258 -29.65 -25.16 36.30
CA GLN A 258 -30.43 -23.92 36.43
C GLN A 258 -29.64 -22.77 37.07
N ASN A 259 -30.18 -21.57 36.81
CA ASN A 259 -30.10 -20.30 37.55
C ASN A 259 -28.93 -19.34 37.27
N GLY A 260 -29.32 -18.13 36.84
CA GLY A 260 -28.77 -16.89 37.41
C GLY A 260 -28.20 -15.87 36.42
N GLU A 261 -28.86 -14.71 36.37
CA GLU A 261 -28.29 -13.35 36.22
C GLU A 261 -27.93 -12.82 34.81
N GLY A 262 -28.78 -11.89 34.34
CA GLY A 262 -28.39 -10.49 34.10
C GLY A 262 -27.44 -10.17 32.93
N THR A 263 -28.01 -9.74 31.81
CA THR A 263 -27.27 -9.02 30.75
C THR A 263 -26.85 -7.61 31.22
N PRO A 264 -25.58 -7.19 31.07
CA PRO A 264 -25.23 -5.78 31.07
C PRO A 264 -25.29 -5.24 29.63
N ARG A 265 -26.16 -4.25 29.42
CA ARG A 265 -26.08 -3.34 28.27
C ARG A 265 -24.76 -2.57 28.35
N ARG A 266 -23.98 -2.55 27.26
CA ARG A 266 -22.87 -1.60 27.08
C ARG A 266 -23.44 -0.26 26.59
N GLY A 267 -23.13 0.80 27.33
CA GLY A 267 -22.94 2.14 26.77
C GLY A 267 -21.50 2.32 26.30
#